data_AF-A0A4R8LX50-F1
#
_entry.id   AF-A0A4R8LX50-F1
#
_cell.length_a   1.000
_cell.length_b   1.000
_cell.length_c   1.000
_cell.angle_alpha   90.00
_cell.angle_beta   90.00
_cell.angle_gamma   90.00
#
_symmetry.space_group_name_H-M   'P 1'
#
loop_
_entity.id
_entity.type
_entity.pdbx_description
1 polymer ?
#
loop_
_entity_poly.entity_id
_entity_poly.type
_entity_poly.pdbx_seq_one_letter_code
_entity_poly.pdbx_strand_id
1 'polypeptide(L)' 'METKTARLTVLIDPVKKEAFEKLCASQDLTPSQVVRQLIREYLEQHGVTYKTRSTVSPRPRRKTA' A
#
# COMPACT_ATOMS: atom_id res chain seq x y z
N MET A 1 -7.42 17.93 -9.85
CA MET A 1 -7.19 18.55 -8.53
C MET A 1 -7.76 17.58 -7.50
N GLU A 2 -7.07 17.05 -6.50
CA GLU A 2 -5.78 17.33 -5.87
C GLU A 2 -5.00 16.00 -5.76
N THR A 3 -3.70 16.03 -6.06
CA THR A 3 -2.80 14.90 -5.88
C THR A 3 -2.55 14.69 -4.38
N LYS A 4 -3.45 13.97 -3.71
CA LYS A 4 -3.28 13.44 -2.33
C LYS A 4 -2.21 12.35 -2.27
N THR A 5 -1.09 12.54 -2.94
CA THR A 5 0.00 11.58 -3.06
C THR A 5 1.24 12.16 -2.40
N ALA A 6 1.53 11.69 -1.18
CA ALA A 6 2.79 11.93 -0.50
C ALA A 6 3.75 10.74 -0.75
N ARG A 7 5.05 11.01 -0.85
CA ARG A 7 6.09 9.96 -0.91
C ARG A 7 6.49 9.61 0.52
N LEU A 8 6.34 8.34 0.89
CA LEU A 8 6.85 7.79 2.14
C LEU A 8 8.15 7.04 1.83
N THR A 9 9.27 7.51 2.37
CA THR A 9 10.57 6.83 2.27
C THR A 9 10.88 6.20 3.62
N VAL A 10 11.10 4.88 3.64
CA VAL A 10 11.44 4.13 4.84
C VAL A 10 12.77 3.43 4.59
N LEU A 11 13.70 3.55 5.54
CA LEU A 11 14.93 2.76 5.53
C LEU A 11 14.61 1.38 6.09
N ILE A 12 14.88 0.36 5.30
CA ILE A 12 14.71 -1.04 5.68
C ILE A 12 16.02 -1.78 5.42
N ASP A 13 16.33 -2.72 6.31
CA ASP A 13 17.44 -3.63 6.15
C ASP A 13 17.36 -4.42 4.83
N PRO A 14 18.48 -4.60 4.10
CA PRO A 14 18.47 -5.25 2.78
C PRO A 14 17.95 -6.70 2.84
N VAL A 15 18.26 -7.46 3.90
CA VAL A 15 17.80 -8.85 4.05
C VAL A 15 16.28 -8.89 4.23
N LYS A 16 15.75 -7.98 5.06
CA LYS A 16 14.30 -7.86 5.25
C LYS A 16 13.57 -7.40 3.99
N LYS A 17 14.16 -6.47 3.22
CA LYS A 17 13.61 -6.02 1.94
C LYS A 17 13.46 -7.19 0.96
N GLU A 18 14.51 -8.02 0.83
CA GLU A 18 14.48 -9.17 -0.06
C GLU A 18 13.43 -10.20 0.34
N ALA A 19 13.35 -10.52 1.64
CA ALA A 19 12.34 -11.44 2.16
C ALA A 19 10.92 -10.91 1.90
N PHE A 20 10.70 -9.61 2.13
CA PHE A 20 9.42 -8.96 1.90
C PHE A 20 9.04 -8.94 0.41
N GLU A 21 9.99 -8.66 -0.48
CA GLU A 21 9.76 -8.65 -1.92
C GLU A 21 9.43 -10.05 -2.45
N LYS A 22 10.17 -11.08 -1.99
CA LYS A 22 9.88 -12.49 -2.32
C LYS A 22 8.48 -12.90 -1.84
N LEU A 23 8.11 -12.55 -0.61
CA LEU A 23 6.79 -12.85 -0.05
C LEU A 23 5.67 -12.15 -0.84
N CYS A 24 5.88 -10.90 -1.24
CA CYS A 24 4.94 -10.15 -2.07
C CYS A 24 4.81 -10.78 -3.46
N ALA A 25 5.93 -11.16 -4.07
CA ALA A 25 5.98 -11.80 -5.39
C ALA A 25 5.26 -13.16 -5.39
N SER A 26 5.38 -13.95 -4.34
CA SER A 26 4.65 -15.23 -4.20
C SER A 26 3.13 -15.07 -4.10
N GLN A 27 2.63 -13.87 -3.83
CA GLN A 27 1.20 -13.57 -3.69
C GLN A 27 0.68 -12.69 -4.84
N ASP A 28 1.49 -12.46 -5.88
CA ASP A 28 1.17 -11.54 -7.00
C ASP A 28 0.85 -10.10 -6.53
N LEU A 29 1.44 -9.68 -5.41
CA LEU A 29 1.27 -8.35 -4.83
C LEU A 29 2.54 -7.53 -4.98
N THR A 30 2.39 -6.21 -5.14
CA THR A 30 3.54 -5.30 -5.06
C THR A 30 3.78 -4.86 -3.61
N PRO A 31 5.04 -4.67 -3.18
CA PRO A 31 5.38 -4.15 -1.85
C PRO A 31 4.60 -2.88 -1.47
N SER A 32 4.38 -1.99 -2.45
CA SER A 32 3.63 -0.74 -2.27
C SER A 32 2.15 -0.96 -1.96
N GLN A 33 1.53 -2.02 -2.48
CA GLN A 33 0.14 -2.36 -2.17
C GLN A 33 0.02 -2.87 -0.73
N VAL A 34 0.92 -3.76 -0.33
CA VAL A 34 0.94 -4.33 1.03
C VAL A 34 1.20 -3.25 2.07
N VAL A 35 2.18 -2.38 1.86
CA VAL A 35 2.48 -1.26 2.79
C VAL A 35 1.28 -0.31 2.91
N ARG A 36 0.58 -0.01 1.82
CA ARG A 36 -0.62 0.83 1.89
C ARG A 36 -1.75 0.19 2.67
N GLN A 37 -1.93 -1.13 2.54
CA GLN A 37 -2.95 -1.87 3.27
C GLN A 37 -2.63 -1.90 4.77
N LEU A 38 -1.36 -2.19 5.09
CA LEU A 38 -0.83 -2.18 6.46
C LEU A 38 -0.98 -0.81 7.13
N ILE A 39 -0.73 0.29 6.43
CA ILE A 39 -0.96 1.65 6.96
C ILE A 39 -2.44 1.87 7.30
N ARG A 40 -3.37 1.42 6.45
CA ARG A 40 -4.81 1.60 6.72
C ARG A 40 -5.25 0.79 7.92
N GLU A 41 -4.89 -0.49 7.97
CA GLU A 41 -5.22 -1.38 9.07
C GLU A 41 -4.65 -0.86 10.38
N TYR A 42 -3.39 -0.40 10.38
CA TYR A 42 -2.75 0.17 11.56
C TYR A 42 -3.47 1.45 12.04
N LEU A 43 -3.87 2.33 11.12
CA LEU A 43 -4.66 3.52 11.49
C LEU A 43 -6.05 3.15 12.03
N GLU A 44 -6.71 2.14 11.46
CA GLU A 44 -8.00 1.63 11.93
C GLU A 44 -7.89 1.00 13.33
N GLN A 45 -6.86 0.18 13.58
CA GLN A 45 -6.59 -0.43 14.88
C GLN A 45 -6.32 0.61 15.97
N HIS A 46 -5.66 1.71 15.62
CA HIS A 46 -5.38 2.82 16.54
C HIS A 46 -6.50 3.87 16.62
N GLY A 47 -7.65 3.66 15.95
CA GLY A 47 -8.80 4.57 15.99
C GLY A 47 -8.57 5.94 15.33
N VAL A 48 -7.52 6.06 14.51
CA VAL A 48 -7.16 7.32 13.85
C VAL A 48 -8.05 7.51 12.63
N THR A 49 -9.02 8.42 12.74
CA THR A 49 -9.92 8.75 11.63
C THR A 49 -9.26 9.78 10.71
N TYR A 50 -8.99 9.40 9.46
CA TYR A 50 -8.48 10.30 8.43
C TYR A 50 -9.57 10.65 7.40
N LYS A 51 -9.70 11.94 7.06
CA LYS A 51 -10.74 12.50 6.15
C LYS A 51 -10.78 11.89 4.75
N THR A 52 -9.76 11.14 4.34
CA THR A 52 -9.67 10.50 3.02
C THR A 52 -10.05 9.02 3.04
N ARG A 53 -11.06 8.62 3.85
CA ARG A 53 -11.77 7.34 3.70
C ARG A 53 -12.56 7.33 2.37
N SER A 54 -11.87 7.55 1.26
CA SER A 54 -12.37 7.25 -0.06
C SER A 54 -12.40 5.73 -0.13
N THR A 55 -13.62 5.20 -0.13
CA THR A 55 -13.94 3.81 -0.43
C THR A 55 -12.97 3.31 -1.50
N VAL A 56 -12.23 2.26 -1.17
CA VAL A 56 -11.26 1.63 -2.08
C VAL A 56 -12.09 0.97 -3.17
N SER A 57 -12.56 1.75 -4.14
CA SER A 57 -13.12 1.20 -5.37
C SER A 57 -11.99 0.45 -6.05
N PRO A 58 -12.12 -0.87 -6.29
CA PRO A 58 -11.12 -1.61 -7.05
C PRO A 58 -11.01 -0.91 -8.41
N ARG A 59 -9.83 -0.35 -8.71
CA ARG A 59 -9.57 0.33 -9.99
C ARG A 59 -9.96 -0.64 -11.13
N PRO A 60 -10.77 -0.22 -12.11
CA PRO A 60 -11.06 -1.08 -13.26
C PRO A 60 -9.74 -1.40 -13.96
N ARG A 61 -9.47 -2.70 -14.12
CA ARG A 61 -8.33 -3.20 -14.90
C ARG A 61 -8.43 -2.56 -16.29
N ARG A 62 -7.46 -1.70 -16.63
CA ARG A 62 -7.38 -1.04 -17.93
C ARG A 62 -7.20 -2.15 -18.96
N LYS A 63 -8.27 -2.53 -19.68
CA LYS A 63 -8.18 -3.41 -20.85
C LYS A 63 -7.38 -2.63 -21.89
N THR A 64 -6.15 -3.07 -22.15
CA THR A 64 -5.40 -2.68 -23.35
C THR A 64 -6.05 -3.40 -24.53
N ALA A 65 -6.48 -2.60 -25.51
CA ALA A 65 -6.87 -3.05 -26.84
C ALA A 65 -5.62 -3.47 -27.64
#